data_AF-A0A1V4LYA8-F1
#
_entry.id   AF-A0A1V4LYA8-F1
#
_cell.length_a   1.000
_cell.length_b   1.000
_cell.length_c   1.000
_cell.angle_alpha   90.00
_cell.angle_beta   90.00
_cell.angle_gamma   90.00
#
_symmetry.space_group_name_H-M   'P 1'
#
loop_
_entity.id
_entity.type
_entity.pdbx_description
1 polymer ?
#
loop_
_entity_poly.entity_id
_entity_poly.type
_entity_poly.pdbx_seq_one_letter_code
_entity_poly.pdbx_strand_id
1 'polypeptide(L)'
;MVKKSNGFTLIELIIVIVVLGIFAAIAVPRMTGFINMAHESVCAANRETVERMYSAFLVENSIEHTDSLFNQFLADNFDEVCPTGGVISYEDGKVKCRVHEDGSEGNVDEPPGDEVPWL
;
A
#
# COMPACT_ATOMS: atom_id res chain seq x y z
N MET A 1 58.62 16.93 0.37
CA MET A 1 57.61 16.86 -0.71
C MET A 1 56.29 17.38 -0.14
N VAL A 2 55.85 18.58 -0.55
CA VAL A 2 54.59 19.16 -0.07
C VAL A 2 53.45 18.57 -0.89
N LYS A 3 52.52 17.88 -0.21
CA LYS A 3 51.33 17.28 -0.81
C LYS A 3 50.36 18.41 -1.14
N LYS A 4 50.04 18.59 -2.43
CA LYS A 4 49.04 19.57 -2.87
C LYS A 4 47.65 19.07 -2.45
N SER A 5 47.04 19.70 -1.46
CA SER A 5 45.65 19.46 -1.08
C SER A 5 44.75 20.15 -2.12
N ASN A 6 44.14 19.35 -2.99
CA ASN A 6 43.06 19.84 -3.84
C ASN A 6 41.81 19.98 -2.96
N GLY A 7 41.50 21.21 -2.54
CA GLY A 7 40.28 21.52 -1.80
C GLY A 7 39.08 21.60 -2.74
N PHE A 8 37.94 21.08 -2.27
CA PHE A 8 36.64 21.23 -2.94
C PHE A 8 36.27 22.72 -2.98
N THR A 9 35.72 23.20 -4.10
CA THR A 9 35.29 24.60 -4.18
C THR A 9 33.90 24.75 -3.56
N LEU A 10 33.66 25.84 -2.82
CA LEU A 10 32.34 26.11 -2.23
C LEU A 10 31.24 26.19 -3.29
N ILE A 11 31.57 26.72 -4.48
CA ILE A 11 30.62 26.83 -5.58
C ILE A 11 30.20 25.48 -6.15
N GLU A 12 31.11 24.51 -6.20
CA GLU A 12 30.83 23.16 -6.68
C GLU A 12 29.85 22.44 -5.75
N LEU A 13 29.98 22.63 -4.44
CA LEU A 13 29.00 22.11 -3.49
C LEU A 13 27.62 22.80 -3.66
N ILE A 14 27.59 24.11 -3.86
CA ILE A 14 26.34 24.88 -4.06
C ILE A 14 25.60 24.41 -5.32
N ILE A 15 26.29 24.21 -6.44
CA ILE A 15 25.65 23.75 -7.68
C ILE A 15 25.08 22.35 -7.51
N VAL A 16 25.78 21.45 -6.82
CA VAL A 16 25.31 20.07 -6.58
C VAL A 16 24.01 20.06 -5.77
N ILE A 17 23.93 20.81 -4.67
CA ILE A 17 22.70 20.85 -3.87
C ILE A 17 21.54 21.52 -4.61
N VAL A 18 21.81 22.49 -5.49
CA VAL A 18 20.80 23.11 -6.35
C VAL A 18 20.24 22.09 -7.33
N VAL A 19 21.10 21.34 -8.02
CA VAL A 19 20.68 20.30 -8.97
C VAL A 19 19.89 19.20 -8.25
N LEU A 20 20.39 18.70 -7.11
CA LEU A 20 19.68 17.71 -6.29
C LEU A 20 18.33 18.24 -5.78
N GLY A 21 18.24 19.52 -5.43
CA GLY A 21 17.00 20.17 -5.03
C GLY A 21 15.94 20.17 -6.14
N ILE A 22 16.34 20.50 -7.38
CA ILE A 22 15.44 20.48 -8.54
C ILE A 22 14.96 19.06 -8.83
N PHE A 23 15.86 18.07 -8.77
CA PHE A 23 15.48 16.66 -8.95
C PHE A 23 14.51 16.18 -7.86
N ALA A 24 14.79 16.50 -6.59
CA ALA A 24 13.93 16.11 -5.47
C ALA A 24 12.51 16.71 -5.59
N ALA A 25 12.39 17.96 -6.02
CA ALA A 25 11.10 18.63 -6.20
C ALA A 25 10.18 17.92 -7.21
N ILE A 26 10.75 17.31 -8.26
CA ILE A 26 9.98 16.60 -9.29
C ILE A 26 9.74 15.13 -8.88
N ALA A 27 10.70 14.50 -8.22
CA ALA A 27 10.65 13.08 -7.87
C ALA A 27 9.62 12.75 -6.77
N VAL A 28 9.57 13.57 -5.70
CA VAL A 28 8.73 13.32 -4.52
C VAL A 28 7.23 13.18 -4.86
N PRO A 29 6.57 14.12 -5.57
CA PRO A 29 5.12 14.03 -5.80
C PRO A 29 4.72 12.84 -6.69
N ARG A 30 5.61 12.41 -7.60
CA ARG A 30 5.37 11.22 -8.41
C ARG A 30 5.42 9.96 -7.57
N MET A 31 6.43 9.85 -6.70
CA MET A 31 6.61 8.67 -5.86
C MET A 31 5.47 8.47 -4.87
N THR A 32 4.94 9.55 -4.28
CA THR A 32 3.78 9.47 -3.36
C THR A 32 2.53 8.93 -4.03
N GLY A 33 2.28 9.27 -5.30
CA GLY A 33 1.13 8.74 -6.04
C GLY A 33 1.21 7.23 -6.25
N PHE A 34 2.37 6.73 -6.66
CA PHE A 34 2.59 5.28 -6.85
C PHE A 34 2.47 4.50 -5.55
N ILE A 35 2.96 5.04 -4.44
CA ILE A 35 2.83 4.41 -3.12
C ILE A 35 1.35 4.26 -2.74
N ASN A 36 0.54 5.31 -2.94
CA ASN A 36 -0.88 5.25 -2.62
C ASN A 36 -1.62 4.20 -3.46
N MET A 37 -1.34 4.13 -4.77
CA MET A 37 -1.93 3.10 -5.64
C MET A 37 -1.52 1.68 -5.22
N ALA A 38 -0.25 1.49 -4.84
CA ALA A 38 0.22 0.20 -4.33
C ALA A 38 -0.45 -0.16 -3.00
N HIS A 39 -0.67 0.80 -2.11
CA HIS A 39 -1.37 0.57 -0.85
C HIS A 39 -2.84 0.20 -1.07
N GLU A 40 -3.50 0.83 -2.04
CA GLU A 40 -4.89 0.52 -2.41
C GLU A 40 -5.00 -0.90 -2.99
N SER A 41 -4.11 -1.28 -3.91
CA SER A 41 -4.11 -2.61 -4.52
C SER A 41 -3.82 -3.72 -3.50
N VAL A 42 -2.86 -3.51 -2.60
CA VAL A 42 -2.57 -4.43 -1.50
C VAL A 42 -3.77 -4.55 -0.56
N CYS A 43 -4.40 -3.41 -0.21
CA CYS A 43 -5.59 -3.43 0.64
C CYS A 43 -6.75 -4.18 -0.03
N ALA A 44 -6.96 -4.03 -1.34
CA ALA A 44 -7.99 -4.77 -2.07
C ALA A 44 -7.74 -6.29 -2.04
N ALA A 45 -6.52 -6.73 -2.38
CA ALA A 45 -6.16 -8.15 -2.36
C ALA A 45 -6.26 -8.77 -0.95
N ASN A 46 -5.83 -8.04 0.07
CA ASN A 46 -5.93 -8.48 1.46
C ASN A 46 -7.39 -8.59 1.91
N ARG A 47 -8.25 -7.62 1.57
CA ARG A 47 -9.69 -7.67 1.88
C ARG A 47 -10.35 -8.91 1.30
N GLU A 48 -10.07 -9.23 0.03
CA GLU A 48 -10.61 -10.42 -0.62
C GLU A 48 -10.12 -11.71 0.06
N THR A 49 -8.85 -11.75 0.45
CA THR A 49 -8.27 -12.87 1.19
C THR A 49 -8.96 -13.06 2.55
N VAL A 50 -9.15 -11.97 3.29
CA VAL A 50 -9.88 -11.96 4.57
C VAL A 50 -11.32 -12.43 4.36
N GLU A 51 -12.02 -11.95 3.33
CA GLU A 51 -13.41 -12.32 3.04
C GLU A 51 -13.54 -13.83 2.81
N ARG A 52 -12.67 -14.40 1.98
CA ARG A 52 -12.63 -15.83 1.69
C ARG A 52 -12.32 -16.67 2.94
N MET A 53 -11.33 -16.26 3.72
CA MET A 53 -10.97 -16.99 4.94
C MET A 53 -12.04 -16.89 6.03
N TYR A 54 -12.61 -15.71 6.22
CA TYR A 54 -13.64 -15.48 7.23
C TYR A 54 -14.97 -16.16 6.87
N SER A 55 -15.39 -16.08 5.60
CA SER A 55 -16.58 -16.81 5.14
C SER A 55 -16.42 -18.33 5.31
N ALA A 56 -15.23 -18.88 4.98
CA ALA A 56 -14.93 -20.29 5.24
C ALA A 56 -15.00 -20.64 6.73
N PHE A 57 -14.44 -19.77 7.60
CA PHE A 57 -14.48 -19.94 9.05
C PHE A 57 -15.92 -19.97 9.61
N LEU A 58 -16.81 -19.09 9.13
CA LEU A 58 -18.22 -19.07 9.53
C LEU A 58 -18.94 -20.36 9.13
N VAL A 59 -18.70 -20.85 7.92
CA VAL A 59 -19.29 -22.10 7.41
C VAL A 59 -18.78 -23.32 8.18
N GLU A 60 -17.47 -23.42 8.39
CA GLU A 60 -16.84 -24.56 9.07
C GLU A 60 -17.32 -24.70 10.51
N ASN A 61 -17.44 -23.59 11.22
CA ASN A 61 -17.86 -23.59 12.63
C ASN A 61 -19.38 -23.49 12.81
N SER A 62 -20.15 -23.29 11.72
CA SER A 62 -21.60 -23.05 11.77
C SER A 62 -21.98 -21.89 12.72
N ILE A 63 -21.20 -20.81 12.68
CA ILE A 63 -21.38 -19.61 13.51
C ILE A 63 -21.89 -18.47 12.62
N GLU A 64 -22.79 -17.65 13.15
CA GLU A 64 -23.22 -16.42 12.47
C GLU A 64 -22.24 -15.26 12.71
N HIS A 65 -22.12 -14.39 11.73
CA HIS A 65 -21.26 -13.22 11.83
C HIS A 65 -21.67 -12.31 13.01
N THR A 66 -20.68 -11.75 13.69
CA THR A 66 -20.83 -10.66 14.64
C THR A 66 -19.56 -9.80 14.58
N ASP A 67 -19.69 -8.47 14.73
CA ASP A 67 -18.55 -7.55 14.67
C ASP A 67 -17.42 -7.94 15.63
N SER A 68 -17.75 -8.35 16.86
CA SER A 68 -16.76 -8.78 17.84
C SER A 68 -15.98 -10.02 17.38
N LEU A 69 -16.66 -10.97 16.73
CA LEU A 69 -16.03 -12.19 16.22
C LEU A 69 -15.10 -11.85 15.06
N PHE A 70 -15.55 -10.99 14.15
CA PHE A 70 -14.74 -10.56 13.01
C PHE A 70 -13.50 -9.78 13.45
N ASN A 71 -13.64 -8.85 14.39
CA ASN A 71 -12.52 -8.08 14.94
C ASN A 71 -11.51 -8.99 15.65
N GLN A 72 -11.99 -10.01 16.39
CA GLN A 72 -11.11 -11.00 16.99
C GLN A 72 -10.40 -11.84 15.92
N PHE A 73 -11.13 -12.33 14.92
CA PHE A 73 -10.56 -13.10 13.82
C PHE A 73 -9.45 -12.31 13.09
N LEU A 74 -9.69 -11.02 12.83
CA LEU A 74 -8.69 -10.14 12.25
C LEU A 74 -7.45 -10.04 13.14
N ALA A 75 -7.62 -9.75 14.43
CA ALA A 75 -6.51 -9.62 15.36
C ALA A 75 -5.68 -10.91 15.53
N ASP A 76 -6.33 -12.08 15.42
CA ASP A 76 -5.68 -13.38 15.59
C ASP A 76 -4.96 -13.87 14.31
N ASN A 77 -5.39 -13.43 13.12
CA ASN A 77 -4.92 -13.98 11.84
C ASN A 77 -4.19 -12.98 10.94
N PHE A 78 -4.34 -11.67 11.19
CA PHE A 78 -3.80 -10.62 10.33
C PHE A 78 -3.14 -9.51 11.15
N ASP A 79 -1.85 -9.29 10.91
CA ASP A 79 -1.11 -8.18 11.53
C ASP A 79 -1.51 -6.83 10.92
N GLU A 80 -1.62 -6.77 9.59
CA GLU A 80 -1.97 -5.55 8.85
C GLU A 80 -2.70 -5.91 7.56
N VAL A 81 -3.98 -5.50 7.45
CA VAL A 81 -4.79 -5.68 6.24
C VAL A 81 -4.63 -4.49 5.30
N CYS A 82 -4.56 -3.27 5.86
CA CYS A 82 -4.54 -2.02 5.13
C CYS A 82 -3.25 -1.24 5.43
N PRO A 83 -2.34 -1.07 4.44
CA PRO A 83 -1.06 -0.37 4.64
C PRO A 83 -1.19 1.12 5.03
N THR A 84 -2.38 1.70 4.89
CA THR A 84 -2.68 3.08 5.29
C THR A 84 -3.31 3.17 6.69
N GLY A 85 -3.47 2.03 7.39
CA GLY A 85 -4.11 1.98 8.70
C GLY A 85 -5.63 2.13 8.65
N GLY A 86 -6.25 1.77 7.51
CA GLY A 86 -7.69 1.76 7.36
C GLY A 86 -8.38 0.76 8.28
N VAL A 87 -9.52 1.16 8.86
CA VAL A 87 -10.36 0.27 9.67
C VAL A 87 -11.13 -0.66 8.74
N ILE A 88 -11.09 -1.95 9.03
CA ILE A 88 -11.74 -3.00 8.27
C ILE A 88 -13.05 -3.39 8.95
N SER A 89 -14.14 -3.45 8.19
CA SER A 89 -15.46 -3.93 8.64
C SER A 89 -15.92 -5.09 7.77
N TYR A 90 -16.85 -5.90 8.28
CA TYR A 90 -17.53 -6.94 7.52
C TYR A 90 -19.01 -6.62 7.47
N GLU A 91 -19.52 -6.32 6.28
CA GLU A 91 -20.89 -5.89 6.07
C GLU A 91 -21.45 -6.59 4.81
N ASP A 92 -22.65 -7.17 4.91
CA ASP A 92 -23.35 -7.82 3.79
C ASP A 92 -22.54 -8.91 3.07
N GLY A 93 -21.69 -9.64 3.81
CA GLY A 93 -20.85 -10.68 3.23
C GLY A 93 -19.53 -10.17 2.63
N LYS A 94 -19.28 -8.86 2.66
CA LYS A 94 -18.10 -8.21 2.09
C LYS A 94 -17.22 -7.59 3.16
N VAL A 95 -15.91 -7.68 2.96
CA VAL A 95 -14.92 -6.96 3.79
C VAL A 95 -14.71 -5.57 3.19
N LYS A 96 -15.01 -4.53 3.98
CA LYS A 96 -14.87 -3.12 3.56
C LYS A 96 -13.73 -2.44 4.28
N CYS A 97 -13.11 -1.45 3.64
CA CYS A 97 -12.13 -0.57 4.25
C CYS A 97 -12.65 0.86 4.30
N ARG A 98 -12.60 1.51 5.47
CA ARG A 98 -13.07 2.89 5.63
C ARG A 98 -12.29 3.93 4.81
N VAL A 99 -11.05 3.63 4.44
CA VAL A 99 -10.12 4.58 3.77
C VAL A 99 -10.08 4.37 2.26
N HIS A 100 -10.40 3.17 1.79
CA HIS A 100 -10.46 2.84 0.36
C HIS A 100 -11.92 2.47 0.04
N GLU A 101 -12.69 3.43 -0.45
CA GLU A 101 -14.09 3.21 -0.83
C GLU A 101 -14.19 2.03 -1.81
N ASP A 102 -15.18 1.16 -1.60
CA ASP A 102 -15.46 -0.03 -2.42
C ASP A 102 -16.05 0.35 -3.79
N GLY A 103 -15.37 1.23 -4.52
CA GLY A 103 -15.77 1.81 -5.79
C GLY A 103 -15.14 1.16 -7.01
N SER A 104 -14.81 -0.14 -6.95
CA SER A 104 -14.52 -0.90 -8.17
C SER A 104 -14.75 -2.40 -7.97
N GLU A 105 -15.83 -2.91 -8.57
CA GLU A 105 -15.75 -4.14 -9.36
C GLU A 105 -14.71 -3.93 -10.49
N GLY A 106 -13.45 -3.69 -10.14
CA GLY A 106 -12.37 -3.97 -11.07
C GLY A 106 -12.32 -5.48 -11.11
N ASN A 107 -12.63 -6.09 -12.25
CA ASN A 107 -12.40 -7.52 -12.48
C ASN A 107 -10.95 -7.83 -12.08
N VAL A 108 -10.77 -8.39 -10.87
CA VAL A 108 -9.46 -8.85 -10.37
C VAL A 108 -9.09 -10.20 -11.01
N ASP A 109 -9.97 -10.75 -11.84
CA ASP A 109 -9.69 -11.88 -12.73
C ASP A 109 -8.73 -11.54 -13.87
N GLU A 110 -8.43 -10.25 -14.08
CA GLU A 110 -7.33 -9.85 -14.95
C GLU A 110 -6.03 -9.87 -14.12
N PRO A 111 -5.07 -10.78 -14.39
CA PRO A 111 -3.75 -10.68 -13.78
C PRO A 111 -3.24 -9.26 -14.04
N PRO A 112 -2.54 -8.61 -13.09
CA PRO A 112 -1.94 -7.31 -13.35
C PRO A 112 -1.08 -7.48 -14.60
N GLY A 113 -1.54 -6.89 -15.71
CA GLY A 113 -0.89 -7.04 -16.99
C GLY A 113 0.59 -6.72 -16.80
N ASP A 114 1.45 -7.59 -17.31
CA ASP A 114 2.90 -7.42 -17.37
C ASP A 114 3.31 -6.24 -18.28
N GLU A 115 2.52 -5.17 -18.33
CA GLU A 115 2.83 -3.95 -19.06
C GLU A 115 3.38 -2.93 -18.08
N VAL A 116 4.64 -3.17 -17.73
CA VAL A 116 5.58 -2.12 -17.35
C VAL A 116 5.62 -1.08 -18.48
N PRO A 117 5.15 0.17 -18.30
CA PRO A 117 4.94 1.13 -19.41
C PRO A 117 6.21 1.70 -20.06
N TRP A 118 7.37 1.07 -19.89
CA TRP A 118 8.66 1.57 -20.36
C TRP A 118 9.59 0.48 -20.93
N LEU A 119 9.08 -0.71 -21.26
CA LEU A 119 9.79 -1.71 -22.06
C LEU A 119 9.15 -1.90 -23.43
#